data_AF-A0A1B6I8E2-F1
#
_entry.id   AF-A0A1B6I8E2-F1
#
_cell.length_a   1.000
_cell.length_b   1.000
_cell.length_c   1.000
_cell.angle_alpha   90.00
_cell.angle_beta   90.00
_cell.angle_gamma   90.00
#
_symmetry.space_group_name_H-M   'P 1'
#
loop_
_entity.id
_entity.type
_entity.pdbx_description
1 polymer ?
#
loop_
_entity_poly.entity_id
_entity_poly.type
_entity_poly.pdbx_seq_one_letter_code
_entity_poly.pdbx_strand_id
1 'polypeptide(L)'
;MGCVTSKTDINDLHPNIFQVMNVDEMCNPLQPGQLEVNETDLVLHQRGKTPVRWPLKSLRRYGFDAQLFSFECGRRCPTGPGIYAFKCSRTEQLFNLLQTQMRNNPGEDAVSNSMDFTPRQ
;
A
#
# COMPACT_ATOMS: atom_id res chain seq x y z
N MET A 1 18.31 21.30 25.26
CA MET A 1 18.42 20.07 24.45
C MET A 1 17.09 19.86 23.76
N GLY A 2 17.08 19.86 22.43
CA GLY A 2 15.87 19.87 21.63
C GLY A 2 15.21 18.51 21.53
N CYS A 3 13.89 18.50 21.66
CA CYS A 3 13.03 17.45 21.15
C CYS A 3 11.73 18.08 20.63
N VAL A 4 11.86 18.93 19.60
CA VAL A 4 10.76 19.27 18.70
C VAL A 4 10.59 18.12 17.70
N THR A 5 10.18 16.95 18.15
CA THR A 5 9.63 15.96 17.21
C THR A 5 8.14 16.20 17.14
N SER A 6 7.76 17.09 16.24
CA SER A 6 6.41 17.28 15.74
C SER A 6 5.78 15.92 15.54
N LYS A 7 4.93 15.50 16.50
CA LYS A 7 3.90 14.49 16.25
C LYS A 7 2.83 15.23 15.48
N THR A 8 3.14 15.41 14.22
CA THR A 8 2.27 16.04 13.28
C THR A 8 1.11 15.06 13.07
N ASP A 9 -0.01 15.35 13.71
CA ASP A 9 -1.35 14.79 13.53
C ASP A 9 -1.88 15.10 12.10
N ILE A 10 -1.03 14.94 11.07
CA ILE A 10 -1.36 15.18 9.65
C ILE A 10 -2.11 13.97 9.07
N ASN A 11 -2.38 12.96 9.90
CA ASN A 11 -3.06 11.71 9.51
C ASN A 11 -4.50 11.92 9.03
N ASP A 12 -5.15 13.00 9.47
CA ASP A 12 -6.55 13.26 9.14
C ASP A 12 -6.75 14.21 7.96
N LEU A 13 -5.69 14.82 7.42
CA LEU A 13 -5.82 15.87 6.38
C LEU A 13 -5.40 15.43 4.97
N HIS A 14 -4.67 14.32 4.82
CA HIS A 14 -4.22 13.89 3.50
C HIS A 14 -5.13 12.80 2.92
N PRO A 15 -5.89 13.09 1.84
CA PRO A 15 -6.76 12.11 1.19
C PRO A 15 -5.98 10.93 0.59
N ASN A 16 -4.67 11.08 0.45
CA ASN A 16 -3.76 10.09 -0.13
C ASN A 16 -3.07 9.20 0.93
N ILE A 17 -3.29 9.43 2.24
CA ILE A 17 -2.66 8.66 3.33
C ILE A 17 -3.74 7.86 4.07
N PHE A 18 -3.52 6.56 4.17
CA PHE A 18 -4.43 5.61 4.80
C PHE A 18 -3.74 4.93 5.97
N GLN A 19 -4.35 4.97 7.15
CA GLN A 19 -3.85 4.20 8.28
C GLN A 19 -4.09 2.71 8.02
N VAL A 20 -3.02 1.93 8.08
CA VAL A 20 -3.04 0.49 7.82
C VAL A 20 -2.34 -0.27 8.95
N MET A 21 -2.60 -1.56 9.04
CA MET A 21 -1.97 -2.45 10.01
C MET A 21 -1.22 -3.53 9.24
N ASN A 22 0.09 -3.56 9.37
CA ASN A 22 0.92 -4.58 8.74
C ASN A 22 0.51 -5.96 9.28
N VAL A 23 0.27 -6.91 8.40
CA VAL A 23 0.00 -8.29 8.78
C VAL A 23 1.13 -9.22 8.33
N ASP A 24 1.32 -10.31 9.05
CA ASP A 24 2.26 -11.38 8.71
C ASP A 24 1.70 -12.32 7.61
N GLU A 25 2.49 -13.28 7.13
CA GLU A 25 2.05 -14.39 6.26
C GLU A 25 0.86 -15.16 6.86
N MET A 26 0.76 -15.23 8.18
CA MET A 26 -0.39 -15.80 8.90
C MET A 26 -1.59 -14.83 9.07
N CYS A 27 -1.56 -13.66 8.43
CA CYS A 27 -2.56 -12.59 8.58
C CYS A 27 -2.67 -12.01 10.01
N ASN A 28 -1.66 -12.24 10.85
CA ASN A 28 -1.64 -11.70 12.21
C ASN A 28 -1.25 -10.22 12.20
N PRO A 29 -1.97 -9.34 12.93
CA PRO A 29 -1.62 -7.93 13.02
C PRO A 29 -0.29 -7.75 13.76
N LEU A 30 0.71 -7.24 13.04
CA LEU A 30 2.06 -7.00 13.56
C LEU A 30 2.20 -5.59 14.12
N GLN A 31 2.15 -4.58 13.25
CA GLN A 31 2.45 -3.20 13.61
C GLN A 31 1.59 -2.22 12.80
N PRO A 32 1.10 -1.12 13.43
CA PRO A 32 0.43 -0.07 12.70
C PRO A 32 1.43 0.69 11.80
N GLY A 33 0.97 1.07 10.62
CA GLY A 33 1.70 1.88 9.65
C GLY A 33 0.75 2.81 8.90
N GLN A 34 1.31 3.66 8.04
CA GLN A 34 0.55 4.52 7.16
C GLN A 34 0.92 4.18 5.72
N LEU A 35 -0.09 3.87 4.92
CA LEU A 35 0.07 3.62 3.49
C LEU A 35 -0.32 4.88 2.74
N GLU A 36 0.64 5.49 2.07
CA GLU A 36 0.48 6.68 1.26
C GLU A 36 0.47 6.29 -0.21
N VAL A 37 -0.50 6.79 -0.96
CA VAL A 37 -0.65 6.53 -2.38
C VAL A 37 -0.29 7.82 -3.13
N ASN A 38 0.91 7.87 -3.71
CA ASN A 38 1.31 8.98 -4.60
C ASN A 38 0.86 8.69 -6.03
N GLU A 39 1.06 9.70 -6.89
CA GLU A 39 0.72 9.64 -8.32
C GLU A 39 1.56 8.61 -9.09
N THR A 40 2.77 8.32 -8.61
CA THR A 40 3.74 7.46 -9.30
C THR A 40 4.28 6.32 -8.45
N ASP A 41 4.16 6.40 -7.12
CA ASP A 41 4.65 5.40 -6.17
C ASP A 41 3.67 5.21 -4.98
N LEU A 42 3.77 4.08 -4.29
CA LEU A 42 3.05 3.77 -3.06
C LEU A 42 4.06 3.71 -1.92
N VAL A 43 3.81 4.40 -0.82
CA VAL A 43 4.79 4.60 0.25
C VAL A 43 4.24 4.07 1.57
N LEU A 44 4.88 3.08 2.18
CA LEU A 44 4.54 2.62 3.54
C LEU A 44 5.47 3.27 4.56
N HIS A 45 4.88 4.00 5.49
CA HIS A 45 5.54 4.52 6.69
C HIS A 45 5.29 3.58 7.87
N GLN A 46 6.35 2.95 8.39
CA GLN A 46 6.31 2.11 9.58
C GLN A 46 6.97 2.82 10.76
N ARG A 47 6.44 2.64 11.98
CA ARG A 47 7.02 3.26 13.18
C ARG A 47 8.41 2.68 13.47
N GLY A 48 9.43 3.53 13.41
CA GLY A 48 10.81 3.15 13.71
C GLY A 48 11.56 2.46 12.57
N LYS A 49 11.02 2.46 11.35
CA LYS A 49 11.68 1.94 10.15
C LYS A 49 11.66 2.98 9.04
N THR A 50 12.54 2.81 8.05
CA THR A 50 12.58 3.66 6.85
C THR A 50 11.32 3.45 6.02
N PRO A 51 10.73 4.53 5.46
CA PRO A 51 9.57 4.42 4.61
C PRO A 51 9.91 3.62 3.34
N VAL A 52 9.05 2.66 3.03
CA VAL A 52 9.21 1.83 1.84
C VAL A 52 8.47 2.46 0.69
N ARG A 53 9.11 2.58 -0.47
CA ARG A 53 8.50 3.10 -1.69
C ARG A 53 8.40 2.01 -2.75
N TRP A 54 7.19 1.73 -3.22
CA TRP A 54 6.91 0.83 -4.32
C TRP A 54 6.42 1.63 -5.51
N PRO A 55 7.18 1.71 -6.60
CA PRO A 55 6.69 2.36 -7.81
C PRO A 55 5.42 1.68 -8.28
N LEU A 56 4.41 2.46 -8.64
CA LEU A 56 3.12 1.94 -9.11
C LEU A 56 3.32 1.00 -10.32
N LYS A 57 4.25 1.36 -11.20
CA LYS A 57 4.76 0.54 -12.33
C LYS A 57 5.44 -0.79 -11.95
N SER A 58 5.82 -0.99 -10.69
CA SER A 58 6.49 -2.22 -10.21
C SER A 58 5.54 -3.19 -9.51
N LEU A 59 4.31 -2.76 -9.27
CA LEU A 59 3.24 -3.60 -8.74
C LEU A 59 2.78 -4.53 -9.85
N ARG A 60 3.01 -5.83 -9.66
CA ARG A 60 2.57 -6.85 -10.63
C ARG A 60 1.10 -7.17 -10.46
N ARG A 61 0.67 -7.23 -9.21
CA ARG A 61 -0.68 -7.62 -8.80
C ARG A 61 -1.04 -6.81 -7.58
N TYR A 62 -2.27 -6.36 -7.51
CA TYR A 62 -2.82 -5.70 -6.34
C TYR A 62 -4.27 -6.13 -6.17
N GLY A 63 -4.69 -6.22 -4.92
CA GLY A 63 -5.99 -6.72 -4.51
C GLY A 63 -6.41 -6.03 -3.23
N PHE A 64 -7.71 -5.99 -3.00
CA PHE A 64 -8.24 -5.62 -1.72
C PHE A 64 -9.41 -6.53 -1.38
N ASP A 65 -9.53 -6.85 -0.11
CA ASP A 65 -10.69 -7.43 0.53
C ASP A 65 -11.28 -6.37 1.48
N ALA A 66 -12.52 -6.52 1.92
CA ALA A 66 -13.33 -5.50 2.61
C ALA A 66 -12.54 -4.60 3.59
N GLN A 67 -11.57 -5.15 4.33
CA GLN A 67 -10.65 -4.38 5.17
C GLN A 67 -9.17 -4.75 5.04
N LEU A 68 -8.76 -5.36 3.92
CA LEU A 68 -7.39 -5.84 3.72
C LEU A 68 -6.89 -5.42 2.35
N PHE A 69 -5.84 -4.62 2.29
CA PHE A 69 -5.15 -4.29 1.05
C PHE A 69 -3.96 -5.22 0.87
N SER A 70 -3.81 -5.86 -0.29
CA SER A 70 -2.64 -6.66 -0.60
C SER A 70 -2.08 -6.33 -1.98
N PHE A 71 -0.76 -6.41 -2.11
CA PHE A 71 -0.11 -6.25 -3.40
C PHE A 71 1.19 -7.03 -3.49
N GLU A 72 1.54 -7.42 -4.70
CA GLU A 72 2.79 -8.08 -5.03
C GLU A 72 3.71 -7.09 -5.76
N CYS A 73 4.88 -6.87 -5.18
CA CYS A 73 5.92 -6.07 -5.81
C CYS A 73 7.09 -6.97 -6.26
N GLY A 74 7.65 -6.68 -7.44
CA GLY A 74 8.72 -7.50 -8.01
C GLY A 74 10.09 -7.30 -7.34
N ARG A 75 11.07 -8.14 -7.71
CA ARG A 75 12.49 -8.10 -7.25
C ARG A 75 13.21 -6.75 -7.46
N ARG A 76 12.64 -5.87 -8.27
CA ARG A 76 13.18 -4.53 -8.56
C ARG A 76 12.81 -3.51 -7.48
N CYS A 77 11.99 -3.88 -6.49
CA CYS A 77 11.60 -3.00 -5.40
C CYS A 77 12.65 -2.97 -4.28
N PRO A 78 12.79 -1.85 -3.56
CA PRO A 78 13.78 -1.70 -2.49
C PRO A 78 13.56 -2.67 -1.31
N THR A 79 12.33 -3.19 -1.12
CA THR A 79 12.06 -4.22 -0.11
C THR A 79 12.24 -5.67 -0.59
N GLY A 80 12.61 -5.86 -1.85
CA GLY A 80 12.72 -7.18 -2.46
C GLY A 80 11.39 -7.73 -3.01
N PRO A 81 11.41 -8.93 -3.61
CA PRO A 81 10.21 -9.59 -4.08
C PRO A 81 9.32 -10.04 -2.91
N GLY A 82 8.03 -9.74 -2.96
CA GLY A 82 7.12 -10.18 -1.91
C GLY A 82 5.68 -9.74 -2.14
N ILE A 83 4.78 -10.45 -1.47
CA ILE A 83 3.39 -10.04 -1.31
C ILE A 83 3.30 -9.32 0.04
N TYR A 84 2.77 -8.12 0.02
CA TYR A 84 2.51 -7.34 1.21
C TYR A 84 1.00 -7.27 1.43
N ALA A 85 0.59 -7.46 2.68
CA ALA A 85 -0.80 -7.35 3.08
C ALA A 85 -0.91 -6.42 4.29
N PHE A 86 -1.93 -5.57 4.25
CA PHE A 86 -2.18 -4.57 5.27
C PHE A 86 -3.66 -4.46 5.55
N LYS A 87 -4.05 -4.51 6.82
CA LYS A 87 -5.44 -4.31 7.22
C LYS A 87 -5.76 -2.81 7.26
N CYS A 88 -6.75 -2.35 6.51
CA CYS A 88 -7.18 -0.95 6.44
C CYS A 88 -8.70 -0.88 6.47
N SER A 89 -9.30 0.08 7.20
CA SER A 89 -10.76 0.25 7.16
C SER A 89 -11.26 1.00 5.93
N ARG A 90 -10.38 1.71 5.22
CA ARG A 90 -10.69 2.54 4.04
C ARG A 90 -10.05 1.98 2.77
N THR A 91 -9.99 0.66 2.65
CA THR A 91 -9.39 -0.04 1.51
C THR A 91 -10.04 0.30 0.18
N GLU A 92 -11.37 0.50 0.18
CA GLU A 92 -12.12 0.90 -1.01
C GLU A 92 -11.64 2.26 -1.56
N GLN A 93 -11.50 3.26 -0.68
CA GLN A 93 -11.01 4.58 -1.07
C GLN A 93 -9.56 4.51 -1.55
N LEU A 94 -8.73 3.74 -0.85
CA LEU A 94 -7.33 3.51 -1.21
C LEU A 94 -7.22 2.89 -2.60
N PHE A 95 -7.99 1.84 -2.88
CA PHE A 95 -7.98 1.14 -4.15
C PHE A 95 -8.48 2.05 -5.28
N ASN A 96 -9.59 2.75 -5.09
CA ASN A 96 -10.13 3.68 -6.09
C ASN A 96 -9.12 4.80 -6.42
N LEU A 97 -8.44 5.32 -5.40
CA LEU A 97 -7.39 6.32 -5.55
C LEU A 97 -6.19 5.74 -6.31
N LEU A 98 -5.71 4.57 -5.90
CA LEU A 98 -4.62 3.85 -6.56
C LEU A 98 -4.92 3.61 -8.05
N GLN A 99 -6.11 3.12 -8.38
CA GLN A 99 -6.54 2.91 -9.76
C GLN A 99 -6.57 4.21 -10.56
N THR A 100 -6.99 5.31 -9.93
CA THR A 100 -6.98 6.64 -10.57
C THR A 100 -5.56 7.11 -10.86
N GLN A 101 -4.60 6.88 -9.96
CA GLN A 101 -3.19 7.19 -10.18
C GLN A 101 -2.58 6.33 -11.30
N MET A 102 -2.85 5.02 -11.27
CA MET A 102 -2.43 4.09 -12.34
C MET A 102 -2.96 4.51 -13.71
N ARG A 103 -4.24 4.90 -13.80
CA ARG A 103 -4.87 5.30 -15.06
C ARG A 103 -4.33 6.62 -15.60
N ASN A 104 -4.02 7.58 -14.73
CA ASN A 104 -3.42 8.85 -15.14
C ASN A 104 -1.98 8.71 -15.64
N ASN A 105 -1.30 7.61 -15.32
CA ASN A 105 0.08 7.37 -15.69
C ASN A 105 0.20 6.11 -16.59
N PRO A 106 -0.16 6.21 -17.89
CA PRO A 106 -0.32 5.07 -18.81
C PRO A 106 1.02 4.49 -19.32
N GLY A 107 2.01 4.32 -18.44
CA GLY A 107 3.22 3.58 -18.76
C GLY A 107 2.95 2.08 -18.80
N GLU A 108 2.34 1.63 -19.91
CA GLU A 108 2.16 0.27 -20.44
C GLU A 108 2.05 -0.89 -19.41
N ASP A 109 0.93 -1.61 -19.47
CA ASP A 109 0.70 -2.94 -18.88
C ASP A 109 0.23 -3.02 -17.40
N ALA A 110 -0.77 -2.23 -17.00
CA ALA A 110 -1.53 -2.47 -15.75
C ALA A 110 -2.99 -2.91 -15.99
N VAL A 111 -3.28 -3.45 -17.18
CA VAL A 111 -4.61 -3.98 -17.50
C VAL A 111 -4.71 -5.46 -17.10
N SER A 112 -5.67 -5.76 -16.24
CA SER A 112 -6.13 -7.12 -15.87
C SER A 112 -5.18 -7.95 -15.01
N ASN A 113 -4.91 -7.53 -13.77
CA ASN A 113 -4.38 -8.47 -12.79
C ASN A 113 -4.95 -8.32 -11.37
N SER A 114 -6.26 -8.08 -11.27
CA SER A 114 -6.99 -8.32 -10.02
C SER A 114 -6.61 -9.70 -9.47
N MET A 115 -6.26 -9.78 -8.18
CA MET A 115 -6.25 -11.06 -7.48
C MET A 115 -7.69 -11.57 -7.46
N ASP A 116 -8.06 -12.30 -8.50
CA ASP A 116 -9.29 -13.06 -8.52
C ASP A 116 -9.11 -14.21 -7.53
N PHE A 117 -9.70 -14.08 -6.34
CA PHE A 117 -9.88 -15.19 -5.40
C PHE A 117 -10.98 -16.12 -5.95
N THR A 118 -10.87 -16.59 -7.20
CA THR A 118 -11.69 -17.74 -7.60
C THR A 118 -11.10 -18.98 -6.97
N PRO A 119 -11.85 -19.70 -6.12
CA PRO A 119 -11.48 -21.07 -5.83
C PRO A 119 -11.55 -21.84 -7.16
N ARG A 120 -10.40 -22.25 -7.70
CA ARG A 120 -10.40 -23.31 -8.72
C ARG A 120 -11.02 -24.54 -8.06
N GLN A 121 -12.20 -24.90 -8.55
CA GLN A 121 -12.89 -26.15 -8.24
C GLN A 121 -12.00 -27.36 -8.49
#